data_AF-A0A442UQI6-F1
#
_entry.id   AF-A0A442UQI6-F1
#
_cell.length_a   1.000
_cell.length_b   1.000
_cell.length_c   1.000
_cell.angle_alpha   90.00
_cell.angle_beta   90.00
_cell.angle_gamma   90.00
#
_symmetry.space_group_name_H-M   'P 1'
#
loop_
_entity.id
_entity.type
_entity.pdbx_description
1 polymer ?
#
loop_
_entity_poly.entity_id
_entity_poly.type
_entity_poly.pdbx_seq_one_letter_code
_entity_poly.pdbx_strand_id
1 'polypeptide(L)' 'MTRAIKIAGARPCFISQAQEREFEALVTYARCGIYACGENHAFGAVNVLVPLSHDVGAIIRCAKADNAAASVCP' A
#
# COMPACT_ATOMS: atom_id res chain seq x y z
N MET A 1 6.49 24.29 -5.12
CA MET A 1 6.28 23.23 -6.12
C MET A 1 5.25 22.26 -5.57
N THR A 2 3.98 22.50 -5.87
CA THR A 2 2.86 21.70 -5.34
C THR A 2 2.27 20.94 -6.51
N ARG A 3 2.63 19.65 -6.65
CA ARG A 3 1.97 18.74 -7.58
C ARG A 3 1.35 17.60 -6.78
N ALA A 4 0.15 17.86 -6.25
CA ALA A 4 -0.71 16.84 -5.68
C ALA A 4 -2.05 16.88 -6.39
N ILE A 5 -2.07 16.41 -7.64
CA ILE A 5 -3.30 15.91 -8.26
C ILE A 5 -2.91 14.71 -9.12
N LYS A 6 -3.35 13.52 -8.71
CA LYS A 6 -3.82 12.47 -9.61
C LYS A 6 -4.64 11.48 -8.80
N ILE A 7 -5.96 11.68 -8.81
CA ILE A 7 -6.89 10.67 -8.33
C ILE A 7 -7.14 9.69 -9.48
N ALA A 8 -6.69 8.46 -9.30
CA ALA A 8 -7.45 7.26 -9.64
C ALA A 8 -7.15 6.20 -8.55
N GLY A 9 -7.60 6.49 -7.32
CA GLY A 9 -7.72 5.51 -6.24
C GLY A 9 -6.56 5.38 -5.23
N ALA A 10 -6.58 6.24 -4.21
CA ALA A 10 -6.22 5.90 -2.82
C ALA A 10 -4.76 5.91 -2.30
N ARG A 11 -3.76 6.48 -2.99
CA ARG A 11 -2.47 6.72 -2.32
C ARG A 11 -2.57 7.93 -1.37
N PRO A 12 -2.17 7.80 -0.08
CA PRO A 12 -2.19 8.90 0.87
C PRO A 12 -1.25 10.05 0.47
N CYS A 13 -1.50 11.25 1.00
CA CYS A 13 -0.55 12.34 0.96
C CYS A 13 0.47 12.17 2.10
N PHE A 14 1.76 12.39 1.82
CA PHE A 14 2.84 12.25 2.80
C PHE A 14 3.48 13.60 3.11
N ILE A 15 3.93 13.79 4.35
CA ILE A 15 4.63 15.02 4.78
C ILE A 15 6.08 15.04 4.28
N SER A 16 6.63 13.88 3.92
CA SER A 16 8.01 13.73 3.45
C SER A 16 8.15 12.57 2.47
N GLN A 17 9.19 12.63 1.62
CA GLN A 17 9.54 11.52 0.73
C GLN A 17 9.96 10.25 1.48
N ALA A 18 10.48 10.38 2.71
CA ALA A 18 10.84 9.22 3.51
C ALA A 18 9.58 8.42 3.90
N GLN A 19 8.54 9.11 4.38
CA GLN A 19 7.26 8.47 4.69
C GLN A 19 6.60 7.84 3.46
N GLU A 20 6.69 8.49 2.30
CA GLU A 20 6.20 7.92 1.05
C GLU A 20 6.92 6.62 0.71
N ARG A 21 8.25 6.58 0.77
CA ARG A 21 9.04 5.36 0.48
C ARG A 21 8.76 4.23 1.47
N GLU A 22 8.64 4.55 2.75
CA GLU A 22 8.26 3.58 3.79
C GLU A 22 6.88 2.98 3.50
N PHE A 23 5.91 3.82 3.15
CA PHE A 23 4.58 3.36 2.75
C PHE A 23 4.63 2.45 1.53
N GLU A 24 5.38 2.80 0.49
CA GLU A 24 5.52 1.98 -0.73
C GLU A 24 6.16 0.60 -0.47
N ALA A 25 7.15 0.55 0.42
CA ALA A 25 7.74 -0.72 0.84
C ALA A 25 6.70 -1.62 1.53
N LEU A 26 5.86 -1.03 2.40
CA LEU A 26 4.78 -1.74 3.08
C LEU A 26 3.68 -2.20 2.11
N VAL A 27 3.33 -1.38 1.11
CA VAL A 27 2.38 -1.78 0.04
C VAL A 27 2.93 -2.96 -0.76
N THR A 28 4.22 -2.92 -1.12
CA THR A 28 4.87 -4.02 -1.83
C THR A 28 4.87 -5.30 -1.00
N TYR A 29 5.19 -5.21 0.29
CA TYR A 29 5.13 -6.33 1.23
C TYR A 29 3.71 -6.91 1.35
N ALA A 30 2.72 -6.05 1.57
CA ALA A 30 1.32 -6.43 1.65
C ALA A 30 0.84 -7.11 0.36
N ARG A 31 1.23 -6.60 -0.80
CA ARG A 31 0.88 -7.15 -2.11
C ARG A 31 1.36 -8.59 -2.26
N CYS A 32 2.62 -8.85 -1.92
CA CYS A 32 3.19 -10.19 -1.90
C CYS A 32 2.47 -11.10 -0.91
N GLY A 33 2.18 -10.59 0.29
CA GLY A 33 1.44 -11.34 1.32
C GLY A 33 0.02 -11.71 0.87
N ILE A 34 -0.70 -10.79 0.21
CA ILE A 34 -2.04 -11.06 -0.33
C ILE A 34 -1.97 -12.16 -1.39
N TYR A 35 -1.01 -12.07 -2.32
CA TYR A 35 -0.86 -13.04 -3.40
C TYR A 35 -0.49 -14.45 -2.87
N ALA A 36 0.42 -14.53 -1.90
CA ALA A 36 0.93 -15.81 -1.40
C ALA A 36 0.06 -16.46 -0.31
N CYS A 37 -0.53 -15.66 0.60
CA CYS A 37 -1.12 -16.14 1.85
C CYS A 37 -2.55 -15.63 2.09
N GLY A 38 -3.09 -14.77 1.21
CA GLY A 38 -4.40 -14.15 1.35
C GLY A 38 -4.42 -12.88 2.20
N GLU A 39 -5.52 -12.14 2.08
CA GLU A 39 -5.69 -10.78 2.63
C GLU A 39 -5.59 -10.71 4.17
N ASN A 40 -6.21 -11.66 4.88
CA ASN A 40 -6.20 -11.67 6.35
C ASN A 40 -4.78 -11.85 6.91
N HIS A 41 -3.98 -12.71 6.26
CA HIS A 41 -2.59 -12.91 6.64
C HIS A 41 -1.77 -11.63 6.40
N ALA A 42 -1.93 -11.02 5.22
CA ALA A 42 -1.24 -9.78 4.87
C ALA A 42 -1.60 -8.64 5.83
N PHE A 43 -2.88 -8.48 6.17
CA PHE A 43 -3.33 -7.48 7.13
C PHE A 43 -2.66 -7.66 8.49
N GLY A 44 -2.67 -8.90 9.03
CA GLY A 44 -2.03 -9.21 10.30
C GLY A 44 -0.52 -8.93 10.29
N ALA A 45 0.18 -9.35 9.24
CA ALA A 45 1.62 -9.14 9.11
C ALA A 45 1.99 -7.65 9.01
N VAL A 46 1.24 -6.87 8.23
CA VAL A 46 1.43 -5.42 8.11
C VAL A 46 1.15 -4.75 9.46
N ASN A 47 0.09 -5.12 10.16
CA ASN A 47 -0.25 -4.54 11.46
C ASN A 47 0.83 -4.77 12.55
N VAL A 48 1.67 -5.80 12.40
CA VAL A 48 2.80 -6.08 13.30
C VAL A 48 4.07 -5.29 12.90
N LEU A 49 4.24 -5.02 11.61
CA LEU A 49 5.44 -4.37 11.06
C LEU A 49 5.33 -2.84 10.97
N VAL A 50 4.12 -2.32 10.89
CA VAL A 50 3.88 -0.90 10.59
C VAL A 50 4.26 -0.03 11.78
N PRO A 51 5.12 0.99 11.58
CA PRO A 51 5.26 2.07 12.55
C PRO A 51 3.91 2.75 12.75
N LEU A 52 3.60 3.24 13.96
CA LEU A 52 2.33 3.91 14.30
C LEU A 52 1.93 5.07 13.37
N SER A 53 2.82 5.50 12.46
CA SER A 53 2.63 6.57 11.49
C SER A 53 1.90 6.20 10.19
N HIS A 54 1.63 4.92 9.89
CA HIS A 54 0.92 4.55 8.67
C HIS A 54 -0.44 3.90 8.91
N ASP A 55 -1.43 4.25 8.08
CA ASP A 55 -2.74 3.59 8.03
C ASP A 55 -2.63 2.23 7.33
N VAL A 56 -2.73 1.15 8.11
CA VAL A 56 -2.73 -0.24 7.64
C VAL A 56 -3.83 -0.48 6.60
N GLY A 57 -5.02 0.08 6.80
CA GLY A 57 -6.12 -0.04 5.85
C GLY A 57 -5.80 0.62 4.51
N ALA A 58 -5.09 1.75 4.50
CA ALA A 58 -4.62 2.38 3.27
C ALA A 58 -3.60 1.50 2.54
N ILE A 59 -2.66 0.90 3.27
CA ILE A 59 -1.66 -0.03 2.70
C ILE A 59 -2.35 -1.20 2.00
N ILE A 60 -3.32 -1.86 2.66
CA ILE A 60 -4.03 -3.01 2.09
C ILE A 60 -4.87 -2.60 0.87
N ARG A 61 -5.56 -1.46 0.91
CA ARG A 61 -6.33 -0.97 -0.26
C ARG A 61 -5.42 -0.71 -1.45
N CYS A 62 -4.26 -0.07 -1.25
CA CYS A 62 -3.29 0.17 -2.31
C CYS A 62 -2.71 -1.15 -2.85
N ALA A 63 -2.34 -2.09 -1.99
CA ALA A 63 -1.81 -3.38 -2.41
C ALA A 63 -2.81 -4.18 -3.25
N LYS A 64 -4.11 -4.13 -2.90
CA LYS A 64 -5.18 -4.75 -3.69
C LYS A 64 -5.38 -4.07 -5.03
N ALA A 65 -5.34 -2.74 -5.07
CA ALA A 65 -5.43 -1.99 -6.31
C ALA A 65 -4.26 -2.32 -7.26
N ASP A 66 -3.04 -2.44 -6.73
CA ASP A 66 -1.85 -2.81 -7.51
C ASP A 66 -1.96 -4.24 -8.07
N ASN A 67 -2.48 -5.20 -7.28
CA ASN A 67 -2.74 -6.56 -7.77
C ASN A 67 -3.82 -6.59 -8.86
N ALA A 68 -4.91 -5.83 -8.68
CA ALA A 68 -5.96 -5.72 -9.69
C ALA A 68 -5.43 -5.10 -10.98
N ALA A 69 -4.61 -4.05 -10.89
CA ALA A 69 -3.97 -3.41 -12.03
C ALA A 69 -2.97 -4.33 -12.75
N ALA A 70 -2.25 -5.19 -12.01
CA ALA A 70 -1.38 -6.21 -12.60
C ALA A 70 -2.14 -7.33 -13.32
N SER A 71 -3.43 -7.54 -12.99
CA SER A 71 -4.32 -8.50 -13.68
C SER A 71 -5.08 -7.92 -14.87
N VAL A 72 -4.85 -6.64 -15.22
CA VAL A 72 -5.41 -5.98 -16.41
C VAL A 72 -4.26 -5.54 -17.33
N CYS A 73 -3.65 -6.52 -18.00
CA CYS A 73 -3.19 -6.46 -19.39
C CYS A 73 -2.84 -7.90 -19.85
N PRO A 74 -3.14 -8.27 -21.11
CA PRO A 74 -2.95 -9.61 -21.67
C PRO A 74 -1.47 -10.03 -21.77
#